data_AF-Q2RIN1-F1
#
_entry.id   AF-Q2RIN1-F1
#
_cell.length_a   1.000
_cell.length_b   1.000
_cell.length_c   1.000
_cell.angle_alpha   90.00
_cell.angle_beta   90.00
_cell.angle_gamma   90.00
#
_symmetry.space_group_name_H-M   'P 1'
#
loop_
_entity.id
_entity.type
_entity.pdbx_description
1 polymer ?
#
loop_
_entity_poly.entity_id
_entity_poly.type
_entity_poly.pdbx_seq_one_letter_code
_entity_poly.pdbx_strand_id
1 'polypeptide(L)'
;MALPLEAINKESAREKSIRHGHPSTLHLWWSRKPLATCRAVLFASLVDEPSSRPEEFPTEEDQAKERRRLFRIIEDLVKWENSNNEKVLDTARQEILKSTGGNPPPVLDPFCGGGSIPLEAQRLGLEAQASDLNPVAVLITAIGPGMAIFSRYEKVLEANGEPMSLMTPWAGWKTNLPIYTPAISVTGMIYRQT
;
A
#
# COMPACT_ATOMS: atom_id res chain seq x y z
N MET A 1 1.61 20.23 2.39
CA MET A 1 2.36 19.72 3.55
C MET A 1 3.83 19.52 3.20
N ALA A 2 4.76 19.95 4.06
CA ALA A 2 6.18 19.63 3.92
C ALA A 2 6.43 18.14 4.24
N LEU A 3 7.47 17.50 3.69
CA LEU A 3 7.74 16.06 3.85
C LEU A 3 9.09 15.81 4.55
N PRO A 4 9.24 14.76 5.37
CA PRO A 4 10.52 14.35 5.93
C PRO A 4 11.39 13.65 4.86
N LEU A 5 11.88 14.44 3.90
CA LEU A 5 12.57 13.94 2.71
C LEU A 5 13.82 13.10 3.02
N GLU A 6 14.55 13.45 4.08
CA GLU A 6 15.73 12.69 4.49
C GLU A 6 15.38 11.23 4.85
N ALA A 7 14.32 11.03 5.65
CA ALA A 7 13.85 9.70 6.03
C ALA A 7 13.30 8.92 4.81
N ILE A 8 12.50 9.58 3.97
CA ILE A 8 11.95 8.99 2.74
C ILE A 8 13.07 8.54 1.81
N ASN A 9 14.06 9.40 1.56
CA ASN A 9 15.17 9.13 0.65
C ASN A 9 16.06 8.00 1.17
N LYS A 10 16.34 7.99 2.49
CA LYS A 10 17.10 6.93 3.13
C LYS A 10 16.44 5.56 2.97
N GLU A 11 15.15 5.44 3.30
CA GLU A 11 14.44 4.16 3.17
C GLU A 11 14.22 3.76 1.70
N SER A 12 13.98 4.72 0.81
CA SER A 12 13.87 4.45 -0.64
C SER A 12 15.17 3.93 -1.26
N ALA A 13 16.32 4.43 -0.81
CA ALA A 13 17.62 3.92 -1.22
C ALA A 13 17.88 2.52 -0.66
N ARG A 14 17.53 2.31 0.62
CA ARG A 14 17.65 1.02 1.32
C ARG A 14 16.78 -0.07 0.70
N GLU A 15 15.56 0.26 0.27
CA GLU A 15 14.62 -0.68 -0.36
C GLU A 15 15.25 -1.47 -1.51
N LYS A 16 16.15 -0.84 -2.28
CA LYS A 16 16.83 -1.46 -3.43
C LYS A 16 17.73 -2.64 -3.04
N SER A 17 18.17 -2.74 -1.78
CA SER A 17 19.01 -3.85 -1.30
C SER A 17 18.22 -4.96 -0.61
N ILE A 18 16.90 -4.82 -0.46
CA ILE A 18 16.05 -5.84 0.14
C ILE A 18 15.88 -7.00 -0.85
N ARG A 19 16.08 -8.23 -0.35
CA ARG A 19 16.09 -9.46 -1.16
C ARG A 19 15.05 -10.49 -0.73
N HIS A 20 14.28 -10.21 0.34
CA HIS A 20 13.27 -11.11 0.85
C HIS A 20 11.97 -10.36 1.13
N GLY A 21 10.83 -10.95 0.72
CA GLY A 21 9.49 -10.40 0.93
C GLY A 21 9.17 -9.10 0.16
N HIS A 22 10.16 -8.50 -0.51
CA HIS A 22 9.95 -7.29 -1.30
C HIS A 22 9.38 -7.63 -2.69
N PRO A 23 8.34 -6.93 -3.20
CA PRO A 23 7.69 -7.34 -4.45
C PRO A 23 8.61 -7.33 -5.68
N SER A 24 9.73 -6.59 -5.67
CA SER A 24 10.73 -6.64 -6.75
C SER A 24 11.41 -8.00 -6.90
N THR A 25 11.32 -8.90 -5.91
CA THR A 25 11.88 -10.24 -6.00
C THR A 25 11.00 -11.20 -6.79
N LEU A 26 9.74 -10.85 -7.08
CA LEU A 26 8.90 -11.62 -8.00
C LEU A 26 9.28 -11.38 -9.45
N HIS A 27 9.38 -10.11 -9.83
CA HIS A 27 9.72 -9.68 -11.17
C HIS A 27 10.35 -8.30 -11.14
N LEU A 28 11.44 -8.13 -11.88
CA LEU A 28 12.11 -6.86 -12.02
C LEU A 28 11.32 -5.96 -12.98
N TRP A 29 10.85 -4.82 -12.48
CA TRP A 29 10.23 -3.77 -13.31
C TRP A 29 11.12 -2.54 -13.35
N TRP A 30 11.49 -2.10 -14.55
CA TRP A 30 12.47 -1.02 -14.76
C TRP A 30 12.04 0.35 -14.21
N SER A 31 10.72 0.58 -14.07
CA SER A 31 10.16 1.85 -13.56
C SER A 31 9.42 1.65 -12.23
N ARG A 32 9.91 0.76 -11.37
CA ARG A 32 9.30 0.56 -10.05
C ARG A 32 9.57 1.77 -9.16
N LYS A 33 8.50 2.43 -8.72
CA LYS A 33 8.57 3.51 -7.71
C LYS A 33 8.87 2.91 -6.33
N PRO A 34 9.75 3.51 -5.51
CA PRO A 34 10.00 3.04 -4.15
C PRO A 34 8.69 3.01 -3.33
N LEU A 35 8.45 1.91 -2.62
CA LEU A 35 7.25 1.74 -1.80
C LEU A 35 7.21 2.77 -0.65
N ALA A 36 8.36 3.04 -0.04
CA ALA A 36 8.51 4.09 0.96
C ALA A 36 7.98 5.46 0.46
N THR A 37 8.41 5.87 -0.75
CA THR A 37 7.93 7.11 -1.37
C THR A 37 6.43 7.05 -1.67
N CYS A 38 5.94 5.96 -2.27
CA CYS A 38 4.52 5.83 -2.60
C CYS A 38 3.64 5.97 -1.35
N ARG A 39 3.99 5.29 -0.25
CA ARG A 39 3.28 5.36 1.02
C ARG A 39 3.27 6.78 1.62
N ALA A 40 4.42 7.44 1.63
CA ALA A 40 4.55 8.81 2.16
C ALA A 40 3.74 9.83 1.33
N VAL A 41 3.79 9.74 0.00
CA VAL A 41 3.08 10.66 -0.89
C VAL A 41 1.57 10.46 -0.79
N LEU A 42 1.09 9.20 -0.77
CA LEU A 42 -0.33 8.91 -0.59
C LEU A 42 -0.85 9.48 0.72
N PHE A 43 -0.15 9.24 1.83
CA PHE A 43 -0.51 9.80 3.13
C PHE A 43 -0.55 11.33 3.09
N ALA A 44 0.51 11.98 2.61
CA ALA A 44 0.59 13.43 2.58
C ALA A 44 -0.35 14.11 1.57
N SER A 45 -0.84 13.38 0.57
CA SER A 45 -1.87 13.88 -0.35
C SER A 45 -3.28 13.89 0.24
N LEU A 46 -3.51 13.13 1.32
CA LEU A 46 -4.83 12.95 1.92
C LEU A 46 -4.93 13.55 3.32
N VAL A 47 -3.80 13.82 3.98
CA VAL A 47 -3.77 14.40 5.31
C VAL A 47 -3.69 15.91 5.24
N ASP A 48 -4.56 16.57 6.00
CA ASP A 48 -4.62 18.02 6.06
C ASP A 48 -3.36 18.59 6.68
N GLU A 49 -2.92 19.69 6.10
CA GLU A 49 -1.84 20.48 6.65
C GLU A 49 -2.33 21.29 7.86
N PRO A 50 -1.64 21.29 9.02
CA PRO A 50 -2.08 22.04 10.20
C PRO A 50 -2.42 23.51 9.97
N SER A 51 -1.74 24.20 9.05
CA SER A 51 -2.06 25.59 8.70
C SER A 51 -3.41 25.77 7.99
N SER A 52 -4.00 24.69 7.47
CA SER A 52 -5.33 24.67 6.87
C SER A 52 -6.45 24.50 7.89
N ARG A 53 -6.12 24.29 9.17
CA ARG A 53 -7.06 24.15 10.31
C ARG A 53 -6.75 25.15 11.42
N PRO A 54 -6.87 26.46 11.17
CA PRO A 54 -6.51 27.50 12.14
C PRO A 54 -7.36 27.44 13.44
N GLU A 55 -8.54 26.84 13.39
CA GLU A 55 -9.38 26.58 14.56
C GLU A 55 -8.83 25.49 15.49
N GLU A 56 -8.13 24.49 14.94
CA GLU A 56 -7.45 23.45 15.72
C GLU A 56 -6.01 23.85 16.09
N PHE A 57 -5.33 24.60 15.22
CA PHE A 57 -3.93 25.01 15.35
C PHE A 57 -3.76 26.53 15.16
N PRO A 58 -4.14 27.35 16.17
CA PRO A 58 -4.23 28.80 16.04
C PRO A 58 -2.86 29.50 15.97
N THR A 59 -1.80 28.87 16.47
CA THR A 59 -0.45 29.47 16.50
C THR A 59 0.52 28.74 15.58
N GLU A 60 1.56 29.45 15.11
CA GLU A 60 2.65 28.83 14.34
C GLU A 60 3.36 27.72 15.14
N GLU A 61 3.45 27.87 16.47
CA GLU A 61 4.05 26.87 17.34
C GLU A 61 3.21 25.58 17.40
N ASP A 62 1.88 25.71 17.49
CA ASP A 62 0.95 24.58 17.44
C ASP A 62 0.99 23.87 16.09
N GLN A 63 0.98 24.63 15.00
CA GLN A 63 1.12 24.09 13.64
C GLN A 63 2.46 23.35 13.47
N ALA A 64 3.55 23.90 14.00
CA ALA A 64 4.86 23.26 13.94
C ALA A 64 4.91 21.99 14.81
N LYS A 65 4.25 21.98 15.96
CA LYS A 65 4.14 20.80 16.83
C LYS A 65 3.34 19.68 16.15
N GLU A 66 2.22 20.01 15.53
CA GLU A 66 1.41 19.03 14.82
C GLU A 66 2.11 18.52 13.56
N ARG A 67 2.75 19.41 12.79
CA ARG A 67 3.59 19.03 11.65
C ARG A 67 4.66 18.01 12.05
N ARG A 68 5.33 18.22 13.20
CA ARG A 68 6.30 17.25 13.74
C ARG A 68 5.65 15.91 14.11
N ARG A 69 4.40 15.90 14.62
CA ARG A 69 3.65 14.65 14.86
C ARG A 69 3.39 13.91 13.55
N LEU A 70 2.90 14.61 12.53
CA LEU A 70 2.63 14.02 11.21
C LEU A 70 3.92 13.51 10.54
N PHE A 71 5.04 14.20 10.72
CA PHE A 71 6.33 13.75 10.20
C PHE A 71 6.78 12.44 10.85
N ARG A 72 6.58 12.28 12.16
CA ARG A 72 6.88 11.02 12.86
C ARG A 72 6.04 9.86 12.32
N ILE A 73 4.77 10.10 11.99
CA ILE A 73 3.91 9.09 11.34
C ILE A 73 4.53 8.68 9.99
N ILE A 74 4.92 9.65 9.15
CA ILE A 74 5.58 9.35 7.86
C ILE A 74 6.90 8.60 8.07
N GLU A 75 7.75 9.04 9.01
CA GLU A 75 9.03 8.40 9.33
C GLU A 75 8.86 6.94 9.76
N ASP A 76 7.81 6.62 10.51
CA ASP A 76 7.48 5.25 10.87
C ASP A 76 6.86 4.47 9.72
N LEU A 77 6.02 5.12 8.91
CA LEU A 77 5.44 4.52 7.71
C LEU A 77 6.52 4.14 6.71
N VAL A 78 7.54 4.95 6.45
CA VAL A 78 8.50 4.69 5.37
C VAL A 78 9.46 3.53 5.63
N LYS A 79 9.60 3.09 6.90
CA LYS A 79 10.46 1.97 7.27
C LYS A 79 9.90 0.67 6.70
N TRP A 80 10.75 -0.09 6.02
CA TRP A 80 10.33 -1.37 5.42
C TRP A 80 9.76 -2.34 6.45
N GLU A 81 10.36 -2.41 7.63
CA GLU A 81 9.95 -3.28 8.74
C GLU A 81 8.51 -3.02 9.20
N ASN A 82 8.01 -1.79 9.01
CA ASN A 82 6.67 -1.40 9.40
C ASN A 82 5.63 -1.59 8.30
N SER A 83 6.02 -2.10 7.12
CA SER A 83 5.12 -2.17 5.96
C SER A 83 3.87 -3.04 6.17
N ASN A 84 3.90 -3.95 7.16
CA ASN A 84 2.76 -4.78 7.56
C ASN A 84 2.41 -4.61 9.07
N ASN A 85 2.95 -3.58 9.73
CA ASN A 85 2.68 -3.32 11.14
C ASN A 85 1.33 -2.61 11.28
N GLU A 86 0.29 -3.35 11.66
CA GLU A 86 -1.08 -2.81 11.73
C GLU A 86 -1.20 -1.63 12.71
N LYS A 87 -0.42 -1.56 13.80
CA LYS A 87 -0.47 -0.39 14.69
C LYS A 87 -0.02 0.90 13.98
N VAL A 88 1.01 0.80 13.16
CA VAL A 88 1.53 1.94 12.38
C VAL A 88 0.56 2.29 11.25
N LEU A 89 0.06 1.27 10.52
CA LEU A 89 -0.90 1.47 9.43
C LEU A 89 -2.22 2.05 9.94
N ASP A 90 -2.74 1.58 11.07
CA ASP A 90 -3.97 2.08 11.68
C ASP A 90 -3.82 3.54 12.12
N THR A 91 -2.67 3.90 12.70
CA THR A 91 -2.38 5.31 13.03
C THR A 91 -2.50 6.19 11.79
N ALA A 92 -1.96 5.74 10.67
CA ALA A 92 -2.05 6.48 9.41
C ALA A 92 -3.46 6.51 8.82
N ARG A 93 -4.17 5.37 8.85
CA ARG A 93 -5.58 5.25 8.40
C ARG A 93 -6.49 6.20 9.17
N GLN A 94 -6.34 6.27 10.49
CA GLN A 94 -7.15 7.17 11.33
C GLN A 94 -6.90 8.64 10.99
N GLU A 95 -5.66 9.03 10.70
CA GLU A 95 -5.36 10.41 10.30
C GLU A 95 -5.94 10.76 8.92
N ILE A 96 -5.87 9.81 7.97
CA ILE A 96 -6.51 9.95 6.66
C ILE A 96 -8.03 10.09 6.82
N LEU A 97 -8.66 9.26 7.65
CA LEU A 97 -10.10 9.34 7.93
C LEU A 97 -10.48 10.68 8.56
N LYS A 98 -9.69 11.17 9.54
CA LYS A 98 -9.89 12.48 10.16
C LYS A 98 -9.81 13.62 9.13
N SER A 99 -8.89 13.52 8.19
CA SER A 99 -8.66 14.55 7.16
C SER A 99 -9.70 14.52 6.04
N THR A 100 -10.28 13.35 5.76
CA THR A 100 -11.24 13.14 4.66
C THR A 100 -12.71 13.10 5.13
N GLY A 101 -12.99 13.45 6.39
CA GLY A 101 -14.34 13.37 6.96
C GLY A 101 -14.91 11.95 7.00
N GLY A 102 -14.02 10.95 7.11
CA GLY A 102 -14.38 9.52 7.14
C GLY A 102 -14.63 8.89 5.76
N ASN A 103 -14.51 9.66 4.67
CA ASN A 103 -14.76 9.16 3.31
C ASN A 103 -13.58 9.48 2.38
N PRO A 104 -12.47 8.71 2.49
CA PRO A 104 -11.29 8.95 1.67
C PRO A 104 -11.62 8.71 0.19
N PRO A 105 -11.17 9.60 -0.73
CA PRO A 105 -11.39 9.42 -2.15
C PRO A 105 -10.62 8.20 -2.67
N PRO A 106 -11.13 7.53 -3.73
CA PRO A 106 -10.40 6.43 -4.37
C PRO A 106 -9.12 6.92 -5.04
N VAL A 107 -8.07 6.11 -4.98
CA VAL A 107 -6.80 6.36 -5.66
C VAL A 107 -6.85 5.78 -7.07
N LEU A 108 -6.60 6.60 -8.08
CA LEU A 108 -6.49 6.17 -9.47
C LEU A 108 -5.03 6.25 -9.94
N ASP A 109 -4.46 5.11 -10.36
CA ASP A 109 -3.15 5.04 -11.00
C ASP A 109 -3.27 4.49 -12.43
N PRO A 110 -3.37 5.36 -13.45
CA PRO A 110 -3.58 4.93 -14.83
C PRO A 110 -2.33 4.32 -15.49
N PHE A 111 -1.16 4.38 -14.83
CA PHE A 111 0.13 3.90 -15.33
C PHE A 111 0.90 3.15 -14.22
N CYS A 112 0.26 2.11 -13.70
CA CYS A 112 0.70 1.48 -12.46
C CYS A 112 2.01 0.71 -12.55
N GLY A 113 2.44 0.29 -13.74
CA GLY A 113 3.69 -0.41 -13.98
C GLY A 113 3.87 -1.60 -13.04
N GLY A 114 4.85 -1.51 -12.14
CA GLY A 114 5.14 -2.55 -11.14
C GLY A 114 4.20 -2.60 -9.94
N GLY A 115 3.12 -1.80 -9.92
CA GLY A 115 2.06 -1.86 -8.92
C GLY A 115 2.36 -1.23 -7.56
N SER A 116 3.38 -0.36 -7.45
CA SER A 116 3.78 0.22 -6.15
C SER A 116 2.71 1.10 -5.51
N ILE A 117 2.07 1.99 -6.27
CA ILE A 117 1.04 2.91 -5.75
C ILE A 117 -0.22 2.16 -5.29
N PRO A 118 -0.86 1.29 -6.12
CA PRO A 118 -2.06 0.58 -5.68
C PRO A 118 -1.79 -0.35 -4.48
N LEU A 119 -0.60 -0.97 -4.40
CA LEU A 119 -0.20 -1.78 -3.25
C LEU A 119 -0.15 -0.96 -1.96
N GLU A 120 0.48 0.22 -1.98
CA GLU A 120 0.59 1.07 -0.80
C GLU A 120 -0.74 1.74 -0.45
N ALA A 121 -1.56 2.08 -1.45
CA ALA A 121 -2.92 2.57 -1.23
C ALA A 121 -3.77 1.53 -0.47
N GLN A 122 -3.69 0.25 -0.86
CA GLN A 122 -4.35 -0.84 -0.15
C GLN A 122 -3.85 -0.98 1.29
N ARG A 123 -2.52 -0.87 1.53
CA ARG A 123 -1.96 -0.89 2.91
C ARG A 123 -2.52 0.23 3.77
N LEU A 124 -2.73 1.41 3.19
CA LEU A 124 -3.36 2.57 3.84
C LEU A 124 -4.89 2.49 3.90
N GLY A 125 -5.51 1.36 3.52
CA GLY A 125 -6.95 1.16 3.61
C GLY A 125 -7.76 1.95 2.57
N LEU A 126 -7.12 2.38 1.49
CA LEU A 126 -7.75 3.15 0.42
C LEU A 126 -8.32 2.21 -0.65
N GLU A 127 -9.44 2.59 -1.26
CA GLU A 127 -9.84 2.03 -2.55
C GLU A 127 -8.81 2.45 -3.60
N ALA A 128 -8.31 1.49 -4.38
CA ALA A 128 -7.32 1.74 -5.43
C ALA A 128 -7.76 1.12 -6.76
N GLN A 129 -7.77 1.94 -7.79
CA GLN A 129 -8.01 1.55 -9.18
C GLN A 129 -6.73 1.77 -9.96
N ALA A 130 -6.27 0.74 -10.67
CA ALA A 130 -5.02 0.77 -11.39
C ALA A 130 -5.18 0.21 -12.81
N SER A 131 -4.53 0.86 -13.76
CA SER A 131 -4.42 0.36 -15.13
C SER A 131 -2.99 0.46 -15.64
N ASP A 132 -2.69 -0.34 -16.65
CA ASP A 132 -1.49 -0.17 -17.48
C ASP A 132 -1.80 -0.74 -18.87
N LEU A 133 -1.17 -0.18 -19.90
CA LEU A 133 -1.28 -0.72 -21.25
C LEU A 133 -0.42 -1.99 -21.41
N ASN A 134 0.66 -2.09 -20.65
CA ASN A 134 1.56 -3.22 -20.74
C ASN A 134 0.96 -4.44 -20.02
N PRO A 135 0.73 -5.58 -20.71
CA PRO A 135 0.12 -6.75 -20.09
C PRO A 135 0.97 -7.34 -18.95
N VAL A 136 2.30 -7.19 -19.00
CA VAL A 136 3.19 -7.64 -17.92
C VAL A 136 2.99 -6.80 -16.66
N ALA A 137 2.83 -5.47 -16.80
CA ALA A 137 2.53 -4.57 -15.69
C ALA A 137 1.19 -4.91 -15.02
N VAL A 138 0.17 -5.21 -15.84
CA VAL A 138 -1.15 -5.63 -15.35
C VAL A 138 -1.04 -6.92 -14.53
N LEU A 139 -0.31 -7.92 -15.02
CA LEU A 139 -0.12 -9.19 -14.31
C LEU A 139 0.65 -9.01 -12.98
N ILE A 140 1.73 -8.22 -12.99
CA ILE A 140 2.50 -7.93 -11.76
C ILE A 140 1.62 -7.22 -10.73
N THR A 141 0.88 -6.21 -11.18
CA THR A 141 -0.01 -5.43 -10.30
C THR A 141 -1.14 -6.27 -9.74
N ALA A 142 -1.73 -7.18 -10.54
CA ALA A 142 -2.79 -8.08 -10.06
C ALA A 142 -2.31 -9.06 -8.99
N ILE A 143 -1.05 -9.51 -9.03
CA ILE A 143 -0.47 -10.43 -8.04
C ILE A 143 -0.04 -9.70 -6.76
N GLY A 144 0.29 -8.40 -6.85
CA GLY A 144 0.76 -7.58 -5.72
C GLY A 144 -0.12 -7.62 -4.46
N PRO A 145 -1.43 -7.31 -4.56
CA PRO A 145 -2.39 -7.46 -3.46
C PRO A 145 -2.42 -8.88 -2.86
N GLY A 146 -2.31 -9.90 -3.72
CA GLY A 146 -2.17 -11.29 -3.31
C GLY A 146 -0.93 -11.51 -2.45
N MET A 147 0.24 -11.04 -2.87
CA MET A 147 1.47 -11.13 -2.05
C MET A 147 1.33 -10.46 -0.68
N ALA A 148 0.67 -9.31 -0.59
CA ALA A 148 0.49 -8.60 0.67
C ALA A 148 -0.38 -9.40 1.65
N ILE A 149 -1.27 -10.26 1.14
CA ILE A 149 -2.07 -11.19 1.93
C ILE A 149 -1.24 -12.45 2.22
N PHE A 150 -0.65 -13.09 1.22
CA PHE A 150 0.08 -14.36 1.37
C PHE A 150 1.35 -14.23 2.23
N SER A 151 2.04 -13.09 2.19
CA SER A 151 3.24 -12.83 3.00
C SER A 151 2.96 -12.62 4.49
N ARG A 152 1.68 -12.50 4.89
CA ARG A 152 1.26 -12.42 6.31
C ARG A 152 1.09 -13.79 6.95
N TYR A 153 1.03 -14.85 6.16
CA TYR A 153 0.81 -16.21 6.64
C TYR A 153 2.08 -17.04 6.44
N GLU A 154 2.46 -17.80 7.47
CA GLU A 154 3.62 -18.71 7.38
C GLU A 154 3.38 -19.82 6.32
N LYS A 155 2.11 -20.23 6.15
CA LYS A 155 1.67 -21.20 5.14
C LYS A 155 0.27 -20.84 4.63
N VAL A 156 0.07 -20.99 3.32
CA VAL A 156 -1.25 -20.92 2.69
C VAL A 156 -1.76 -22.35 2.54
N LEU A 157 -2.98 -22.62 3.01
CA LEU A 157 -3.61 -23.94 2.96
C LEU A 157 -4.72 -23.96 1.92
N GLU A 158 -4.94 -25.10 1.28
CA GLU A 158 -6.14 -25.38 0.51
C GLU A 158 -7.36 -25.55 1.44
N ALA A 159 -8.58 -25.54 0.88
CA ALA A 159 -9.82 -25.67 1.66
C ALA A 159 -9.93 -26.99 2.45
N ASN A 160 -9.13 -27.99 2.08
CA ASN A 160 -9.00 -29.28 2.75
C ASN A 160 -7.95 -29.29 3.90
N GLY A 161 -7.25 -28.16 4.14
CA GLY A 161 -6.24 -28.01 5.19
C GLY A 161 -4.81 -28.39 4.79
N GLU A 162 -4.58 -28.83 3.56
CA GLU A 162 -3.24 -29.19 3.06
C GLU A 162 -2.44 -27.96 2.58
N PRO A 163 -1.10 -27.95 2.65
CA PRO A 163 -0.29 -26.86 2.12
C PRO A 163 -0.52 -26.66 0.61
N MET A 164 -0.83 -25.44 0.22
CA MET A 164 -1.10 -25.10 -1.18
C MET A 164 0.16 -25.24 -2.04
N SER A 165 0.06 -26.03 -3.11
CA SER A 165 1.12 -26.14 -4.13
C SER A 165 1.14 -24.89 -5.01
N LEU A 166 2.34 -24.43 -5.39
CA LEU A 166 2.55 -23.25 -6.27
C LEU A 166 1.83 -23.36 -7.63
N MET A 167 1.34 -24.54 -8.00
CA MET A 167 0.70 -24.86 -9.28
C MET A 167 -0.84 -24.80 -9.26
N THR A 168 -1.48 -24.78 -8.09
CA THR A 168 -2.95 -24.75 -7.93
C THR A 168 -3.67 -23.39 -8.03
N PRO A 169 -3.04 -22.18 -8.14
CA PRO A 169 -3.79 -20.92 -8.14
C PRO A 169 -4.81 -20.78 -9.28
N TRP A 170 -4.66 -21.54 -10.37
CA TRP A 170 -5.35 -21.31 -11.63
C TRP A 170 -6.77 -21.88 -11.71
N ALA A 171 -7.14 -22.83 -10.84
CA ALA A 171 -8.42 -23.55 -10.98
C ALA A 171 -9.66 -22.80 -10.46
N GLY A 172 -9.48 -21.75 -9.65
CA GLY A 172 -10.57 -20.93 -9.07
C GLY A 172 -10.92 -19.66 -9.84
N TRP A 173 -10.14 -19.30 -10.87
CA TRP A 173 -10.31 -18.06 -11.63
C TRP A 173 -11.30 -18.30 -12.77
N LYS A 174 -12.60 -18.12 -12.52
CA LYS A 174 -13.58 -18.07 -13.61
C LYS A 174 -13.50 -16.73 -14.33
N THR A 175 -12.71 -16.67 -15.40
CA THR A 175 -12.72 -15.57 -16.37
C THR A 175 -13.95 -15.67 -17.26
N ASN A 176 -15.13 -15.32 -16.74
CA ASN A 176 -16.32 -15.03 -17.56
C ASN A 176 -16.75 -13.57 -17.40
N LEU A 177 -15.79 -12.66 -17.49
CA LEU A 177 -16.06 -11.23 -17.63
C LEU A 177 -15.46 -10.75 -18.96
N PRO A 178 -16.22 -9.97 -19.76
CA PRO A 178 -15.73 -9.40 -21.00
C PRO A 178 -14.50 -8.55 -20.71
N ILE A 179 -13.62 -8.45 -21.70
CA ILE A 179 -12.21 -8.02 -21.68
C ILE A 179 -11.95 -6.57 -21.15
N TYR A 180 -12.94 -5.92 -20.53
CA TYR A 180 -12.85 -4.57 -19.99
C TYR A 180 -13.51 -4.49 -18.60
N THR A 181 -12.73 -4.76 -17.54
CA THR A 181 -12.75 -4.17 -16.17
C THR A 181 -12.16 -5.17 -15.17
N PRO A 182 -11.05 -4.87 -14.45
CA PRO A 182 -10.63 -5.71 -13.34
C PRO A 182 -11.22 -5.14 -12.04
N ALA A 183 -12.44 -5.54 -11.71
CA ALA A 183 -12.88 -5.57 -10.32
C ALA A 183 -12.49 -6.93 -9.74
N ILE A 184 -11.44 -6.95 -8.90
CA ILE A 184 -10.92 -8.17 -8.28
C ILE A 184 -11.71 -8.44 -7.00
N SER A 185 -12.51 -9.51 -6.98
CA SER A 185 -13.15 -10.05 -5.78
C SER A 185 -12.60 -11.44 -5.48
N VAL A 186 -12.09 -11.66 -4.26
CA VAL A 186 -11.55 -12.94 -3.80
C VAL A 186 -12.59 -13.60 -2.89
N THR A 187 -13.23 -14.68 -3.34
CA THR A 187 -14.11 -15.52 -2.52
C THR A 187 -13.61 -16.97 -2.60
N GLY A 188 -13.20 -17.56 -1.48
CA GLY A 188 -12.97 -19.02 -1.40
C GLY A 188 -11.74 -19.56 -0.63
N MET A 189 -10.97 -18.74 0.10
CA MET A 189 -9.83 -19.24 0.88
C MET A 189 -10.12 -19.25 2.38
N ILE A 190 -9.72 -20.34 3.07
CA ILE A 190 -9.78 -20.46 4.53
C ILE A 190 -8.40 -20.10 5.09
N TYR A 191 -8.36 -19.06 5.93
CA TYR A 191 -7.13 -18.55 6.53
C TYR A 191 -7.06 -18.98 8.00
N ARG A 192 -5.93 -19.52 8.44
CA ARG A 192 -5.69 -19.86 9.86
C ARG A 192 -4.79 -18.78 10.47
N GLN A 193 -5.34 -18.00 11.40
CA GLN A 193 -4.58 -17.06 12.25
C GLN A 193 -4.03 -17.79 13.48
N THR A 194 -3.02 -17.19 14.11
CA THR A 194 -2.55 -17.56 15.46
C THR A 194 -3.61 -17.30 16.51
#